data_AF-A0A9N8VTL5-F1
#
_entry.id   AF-A0A9N8VTL5-F1
#
_cell.length_a   1.000
_cell.length_b   1.000
_cell.length_c   1.000
_cell.angle_alpha   90.00
_cell.angle_beta   90.00
_cell.angle_gamma   90.00
#
_symmetry.space_group_name_H-M   'P 1'
#
loop_
_entity.id
_entity.type
_entity.pdbx_description
1 polymer ?
#
loop_
_entity_poly.entity_id
_entity_poly.type
_entity_poly.pdbx_seq_one_letter_code
_entity_poly.pdbx_strand_id
1 'polypeptide(L)'
;MCNDGLAGAGKTFYVEGIFEPTKDAYISPMVDVQTEKALKAKHGNHTKLSLKTFEKLDEVKVSPDGVLYIDEAGAFNKQYLIFIMLKFSAKKFVFLGDDEQTKYFDPVGDLGNEDFCSLIHYRDITVMYYSFRYGPTVAAHLNTAFNYPVFSLRNEDMKLYYHNLDEFGTTVEGVNLTVTEKSVTHFKERNVNNVRTVKSSQGQNCSRVNLLYFPRDVDAAIQYHSNGIVGASRARDKLHIYLELKSKSSKHTKNLTAMVDNYSTMFDVVVPNTSDF
;
A
#
# COMPACT_ATOMS: atom_id res chain seq x y z
N MET A 1 -2.79 -3.55 21.40
CA MET A 1 -3.07 -4.68 20.49
C MET A 1 -2.57 -4.30 19.11
N CYS A 2 -1.82 -5.19 18.46
CA CYS A 2 -1.34 -5.05 17.09
C CYS A 2 -2.14 -6.00 16.19
N ASN A 3 -2.61 -5.51 15.05
CA ASN A 3 -3.12 -6.32 13.96
C ASN A 3 -2.20 -6.07 12.76
N ASP A 4 -1.16 -6.90 12.67
CA ASP A 4 -0.26 -6.93 11.54
C ASP A 4 -0.87 -7.85 10.48
N GLY A 5 -1.07 -7.37 9.27
CA GLY A 5 -1.82 -8.14 8.31
C GLY A 5 -1.53 -7.73 6.89
N LEU A 6 -1.62 -8.69 5.99
CA LEU A 6 -1.39 -8.48 4.58
C LEU A 6 -2.24 -7.35 3.98
N ALA A 7 -1.77 -6.80 2.87
CA ALA A 7 -2.58 -6.01 1.95
C ALA A 7 -3.89 -6.74 1.63
N GLY A 8 -5.03 -6.10 1.91
CA GLY A 8 -6.35 -6.70 1.64
C GLY A 8 -6.82 -7.73 2.66
N ALA A 9 -6.17 -7.88 3.81
CA ALA A 9 -6.61 -8.76 4.91
C ALA A 9 -7.91 -8.31 5.61
N GLY A 10 -8.45 -7.14 5.25
CA GLY A 10 -9.69 -6.62 5.85
C GLY A 10 -9.48 -5.94 7.20
N LYS A 11 -8.27 -5.43 7.51
CA LYS A 11 -7.98 -4.70 8.75
C LYS A 11 -8.96 -3.54 9.00
N THR A 12 -9.22 -2.73 7.99
CA THR A 12 -10.22 -1.65 8.05
C THR A 12 -11.63 -2.19 8.22
N PHE A 13 -12.00 -3.24 7.47
CA PHE A 13 -13.31 -3.87 7.56
C PHE A 13 -13.60 -4.44 8.96
N TYR A 14 -12.57 -5.00 9.62
CA TYR A 14 -12.65 -5.41 11.02
C TYR A 14 -13.06 -4.25 11.93
N VAL A 15 -12.44 -3.07 11.76
CA VAL A 15 -12.80 -1.87 12.52
C VAL A 15 -14.22 -1.42 12.22
N GLU A 16 -14.63 -1.38 10.95
CA GLU A 16 -16.00 -1.02 10.57
C GLU A 16 -17.05 -1.87 11.29
N GLY A 17 -16.74 -3.14 11.59
CA GLY A 17 -17.61 -4.08 12.31
C GLY A 17 -17.86 -3.76 13.78
N ILE A 18 -16.90 -3.11 14.44
CA ILE A 18 -16.86 -2.97 15.90
C ILE A 18 -16.74 -1.52 16.39
N PHE A 19 -16.49 -0.57 15.49
CA PHE A 19 -16.28 0.83 15.81
C PHE A 19 -17.55 1.46 16.40
N GLU A 20 -17.39 2.16 17.53
CA GLU A 20 -18.46 2.86 18.21
C GLU A 20 -18.25 4.40 18.12
N PRO A 21 -18.97 5.09 17.21
CA PRO A 21 -18.75 6.50 16.89
C PRO A 21 -18.83 7.49 18.06
N THR A 22 -19.53 7.11 19.13
CA THR A 22 -19.76 7.96 20.31
C THR A 22 -18.58 7.96 21.27
N LYS A 23 -17.70 6.95 21.20
CA LYS A 23 -16.59 6.78 22.16
C LYS A 23 -15.23 6.53 21.49
N ASP A 24 -15.20 5.93 20.32
CA ASP A 24 -13.97 5.53 19.63
C ASP A 24 -13.45 6.64 18.69
N ALA A 25 -12.16 6.54 18.37
CA ALA A 25 -11.53 7.40 17.38
C ALA A 25 -10.67 6.57 16.40
N TYR A 26 -10.50 7.11 15.20
CA TYR A 26 -9.75 6.47 14.12
C TYR A 26 -8.79 7.48 13.51
N ILE A 27 -7.51 7.14 13.40
CA ILE A 27 -6.47 7.98 12.78
C ILE A 27 -5.71 7.18 11.72
N SER A 28 -5.26 7.85 10.67
CA SER A 28 -4.43 7.27 9.60
C SER A 28 -3.49 8.34 9.06
N PRO A 29 -2.22 8.01 8.74
CA PRO A 29 -1.26 8.96 8.17
C PRO A 29 -1.60 9.28 6.71
N MET A 30 -2.36 8.41 6.05
CA MET A 30 -2.82 8.59 4.67
C MET A 30 -4.32 8.87 4.67
N VAL A 31 -4.74 9.84 3.86
CA VAL A 31 -6.18 10.10 3.68
C VAL A 31 -6.75 8.99 2.81
N ASP A 32 -7.20 7.90 3.44
CA ASP A 32 -8.00 6.91 2.73
C ASP A 32 -9.46 7.36 2.66
N VAL A 33 -9.76 8.11 1.60
CA VAL A 33 -11.11 8.56 1.25
C VAL A 33 -12.10 7.39 1.15
N GLN A 34 -11.65 6.17 0.83
CA GLN A 34 -12.54 5.00 0.78
C GLN A 34 -12.90 4.52 2.19
N THR A 35 -11.92 4.42 3.09
CA THR A 35 -12.16 4.15 4.52
C THR A 35 -13.09 5.20 5.14
N GLU A 36 -12.87 6.49 4.83
CA GLU A 36 -13.76 7.56 5.27
C GLU A 36 -15.21 7.35 4.84
N LYS A 37 -15.40 7.03 3.55
CA LYS A 37 -16.72 6.79 2.97
C LYS A 37 -17.37 5.56 3.57
N ALA A 38 -16.64 4.47 3.77
CA ALA A 38 -17.17 3.22 4.31
C ALA A 38 -17.67 3.40 5.74
N LEU A 39 -16.85 4.01 6.60
CA LEU A 39 -17.23 4.31 7.98
C LEU A 39 -18.40 5.31 8.06
N LYS A 40 -18.41 6.37 7.24
CA LYS A 40 -19.54 7.31 7.15
C LYS A 40 -20.83 6.66 6.66
N ALA A 41 -20.75 5.78 5.66
CA ALA A 41 -21.91 5.09 5.11
C ALA A 41 -22.55 4.15 6.16
N LYS A 42 -21.73 3.48 6.97
CA LYS A 42 -22.20 2.52 7.97
C LYS A 42 -22.73 3.17 9.24
N HIS A 43 -22.09 4.25 9.69
CA HIS A 43 -22.36 4.87 11.00
C HIS A 43 -23.02 6.26 10.92
N GLY A 44 -23.32 6.73 9.71
CA GLY A 44 -24.00 7.99 9.44
C GLY A 44 -23.05 9.20 9.33
N ASN A 45 -23.55 10.26 8.69
CA ASN A 45 -22.83 11.52 8.43
C ASN A 45 -22.40 12.28 9.71
N HIS A 46 -22.94 11.91 10.87
CA HIS A 46 -22.59 12.48 12.17
C HIS A 46 -21.33 11.88 12.78
N THR A 47 -20.79 10.81 12.19
CA THR A 47 -19.48 10.29 12.55
C THR A 47 -18.45 11.30 12.08
N LYS A 48 -18.07 12.24 12.95
CA LYS A 48 -16.83 13.01 12.79
C LYS A 48 -15.68 12.02 12.94
N LEU A 49 -15.46 11.21 11.91
CA LEU A 49 -14.26 10.42 11.78
C LEU A 49 -13.12 11.41 11.87
N SER A 50 -12.31 11.27 12.90
CA SER A 50 -11.07 12.02 13.01
C SER A 50 -10.03 11.43 12.07
N LEU A 51 -10.39 11.17 10.81
CA LEU A 51 -9.47 10.92 9.71
C LEU A 51 -8.69 12.21 9.49
N LYS A 52 -7.70 12.36 10.33
CA LYS A 52 -6.87 13.53 10.47
C LYS A 52 -5.46 13.04 10.16
N THR A 53 -4.83 13.71 9.20
CA THR A 53 -3.37 13.69 9.10
C THR A 53 -2.80 14.13 10.46
N PHE A 54 -1.56 13.74 10.77
CA PHE A 54 -0.87 14.11 12.01
C PHE A 54 -1.08 15.59 12.42
N GLU A 55 -1.11 16.47 11.43
CA GLU A 55 -1.30 17.93 11.55
C GLU A 55 -2.61 18.35 12.24
N LYS A 56 -3.58 17.43 12.36
CA LYS A 56 -4.89 17.69 12.97
C LYS A 56 -5.18 16.77 14.16
N LEU A 57 -4.14 16.25 14.81
CA LEU A 57 -4.26 15.42 16.01
C LEU A 57 -5.01 16.10 17.16
N ASP A 58 -4.96 17.44 17.28
CA ASP A 58 -5.69 18.19 18.30
C ASP A 58 -7.21 18.15 18.14
N GLU A 59 -7.69 17.80 16.94
CA GLU A 59 -9.13 17.68 16.67
C GLU A 59 -9.69 16.29 16.98
N VAL A 60 -8.82 15.30 17.26
CA VAL A 60 -9.21 13.93 17.57
C VAL A 60 -9.83 13.89 18.97
N LYS A 61 -11.03 13.31 19.08
CA LYS A 61 -11.70 13.09 20.37
C LYS A 61 -11.96 11.61 20.55
N VAL A 62 -11.44 11.05 21.64
CA VAL A 62 -11.68 9.68 22.07
C VAL A 62 -12.12 9.70 23.53
N SER A 63 -13.13 8.91 23.87
CA SER A 63 -13.62 8.80 25.23
C SER A 63 -12.65 7.99 26.09
N PRO A 64 -12.55 8.24 27.42
CA PRO A 64 -11.69 7.46 28.30
C PRO A 64 -11.97 5.95 28.32
N ASP A 65 -13.20 5.54 28.01
CA ASP A 65 -13.63 4.15 27.90
C ASP A 65 -13.60 3.60 26.46
N GLY A 66 -13.26 4.45 25.49
CA GLY A 66 -13.21 4.15 24.06
C GLY A 66 -11.88 3.57 23.58
N VAL A 67 -11.83 3.26 22.29
CA VAL A 67 -10.69 2.68 21.58
C VAL A 67 -10.14 3.68 20.57
N LEU A 68 -8.81 3.86 20.55
CA LEU A 68 -8.12 4.57 19.48
C LEU A 68 -7.56 3.57 18.47
N TYR A 69 -8.09 3.61 17.25
CA TYR A 69 -7.63 2.83 16.11
C TYR A 69 -6.62 3.65 15.30
N ILE A 70 -5.45 3.08 15.05
CA ILE A 70 -4.34 3.71 14.32
C ILE A 70 -4.08 2.86 13.09
N ASP A 71 -4.53 3.32 11.94
CA ASP A 71 -4.36 2.65 10.65
C ASP A 71 -3.07 3.04 9.94
N GLU A 72 -2.58 2.14 9.08
CA GLU A 72 -1.28 2.21 8.43
C GLU A 72 -0.16 2.57 9.44
N ALA A 73 -0.17 1.91 10.60
CA ALA A 73 0.71 2.22 11.73
C ALA A 73 2.21 2.16 11.38
N GLY A 74 2.61 1.26 10.47
CA GLY A 74 3.98 1.16 9.96
C GLY A 74 4.46 2.38 9.14
N ALA A 75 3.55 3.26 8.72
CA ALA A 75 3.90 4.51 8.06
C ALA A 75 4.24 5.65 9.04
N PHE A 76 4.01 5.47 10.35
CA PHE A 76 4.47 6.42 11.37
C PHE A 76 5.87 6.07 11.89
N ASN A 77 6.62 7.10 12.28
CA ASN A 77 7.77 6.88 13.15
C ASN A 77 7.29 6.39 14.54
N LYS A 78 8.04 5.45 15.14
CA LYS A 78 7.77 4.89 16.47
C LYS A 78 7.59 5.95 17.56
N GLN A 79 8.39 7.01 17.56
CA GLN A 79 8.29 8.10 18.53
C GLN A 79 6.94 8.83 18.41
N TYR A 80 6.39 8.95 17.20
CA TYR A 80 5.06 9.52 17.00
C TYR A 80 3.95 8.62 17.52
N LEU A 81 4.08 7.30 17.35
CA LEU A 81 3.13 6.35 17.94
C LEU A 81 3.13 6.46 19.47
N ILE A 82 4.30 6.57 20.11
CA ILE A 82 4.42 6.81 21.55
C ILE A 82 3.77 8.14 21.94
N PHE A 83 4.04 9.22 21.21
CA PHE A 83 3.41 10.52 21.46
C PHE A 83 1.88 10.46 21.38
N ILE A 84 1.32 9.77 20.38
CA ILE A 84 -0.12 9.54 20.25
C ILE A 84 -0.65 8.78 21.49
N MET A 85 0.03 7.72 21.91
CA MET A 85 -0.37 6.95 23.10
C MET A 85 -0.37 7.80 24.38
N LEU A 86 0.58 8.72 24.53
CA LEU A 86 0.67 9.62 25.69
C LEU A 86 -0.35 10.76 25.63
N LYS A 87 -0.72 11.21 24.44
CA LYS A 87 -1.65 12.33 24.22
C LYS A 87 -3.10 11.97 24.54
N PHE A 88 -3.52 10.74 24.24
CA PHE A 88 -4.91 10.31 24.36
C PHE A 88 -5.12 9.41 25.57
N SER A 89 -6.17 9.65 26.34
CA SER A 89 -6.54 8.80 27.48
C SER A 89 -7.50 7.66 27.07
N ALA A 90 -7.27 6.99 25.95
CA ALA A 90 -8.14 5.89 25.50
C ALA A 90 -7.98 4.64 26.39
N LYS A 91 -9.05 3.86 26.56
CA LYS A 91 -9.02 2.56 27.27
C LYS A 91 -8.12 1.56 26.56
N LYS A 92 -8.08 1.59 25.24
CA LYS A 92 -7.31 0.67 24.41
C LYS A 92 -6.78 1.35 23.15
N PHE A 93 -5.59 0.95 22.73
CA PHE A 93 -5.00 1.28 21.44
C PHE A 93 -4.94 0.04 20.56
N VAL A 94 -5.38 0.20 19.31
CA VAL A 94 -5.34 -0.83 18.27
C VAL A 94 -4.54 -0.30 17.10
N PHE A 95 -3.38 -0.92 16.85
CA PHE A 95 -2.50 -0.59 15.72
C PHE A 95 -2.81 -1.53 14.57
N LEU A 96 -3.08 -0.99 13.39
CA LEU A 96 -3.41 -1.72 12.18
C LEU A 96 -2.32 -1.38 11.16
N GLY A 97 -1.69 -2.39 10.59
CA GLY A 97 -0.58 -2.17 9.66
C GLY A 97 -0.22 -3.41 8.87
N ASP A 98 0.83 -3.28 8.09
CA ASP A 98 1.49 -4.36 7.38
C ASP A 98 2.99 -4.03 7.43
N ASP A 99 3.76 -4.78 8.22
CA ASP A 99 5.20 -4.49 8.40
C ASP A 99 6.00 -4.69 7.10
N GLU A 100 5.43 -5.39 6.10
CA GLU A 100 6.08 -5.61 4.81
C GLU A 100 5.76 -4.52 3.75
N GLN A 101 4.81 -3.62 4.06
CA GLN A 101 4.48 -2.48 3.20
C GLN A 101 5.40 -1.27 3.45
N THR A 102 5.18 -0.17 2.71
CA THR A 102 6.06 1.00 2.79
C THR A 102 6.12 1.57 4.20
N LYS A 103 7.28 1.46 4.83
CA LYS A 103 7.56 2.01 6.17
C LYS A 103 7.76 3.52 6.13
N TYR A 104 7.73 4.13 7.31
CA TYR A 104 8.27 5.48 7.49
C TYR A 104 9.67 5.58 6.86
N PHE A 105 9.95 6.68 6.16
CA PHE A 105 11.28 6.94 5.62
C PHE A 105 11.83 8.11 6.42
N ASP A 106 12.92 7.87 7.15
CA ASP A 106 13.67 8.94 7.78
C ASP A 106 14.62 9.57 6.75
N PRO A 107 14.36 10.81 6.28
CA PRO A 107 15.24 11.48 5.33
C PRO A 107 16.60 11.85 5.94
N VAL A 108 16.74 11.83 7.27
CA VAL A 108 17.99 12.16 7.98
C VAL A 108 18.82 10.91 8.25
N GLY A 109 18.20 9.72 8.28
CA GLY A 109 18.87 8.42 8.44
C GLY A 109 19.29 8.09 9.88
N ASP A 110 18.85 8.86 10.87
CA ASP A 110 19.28 8.74 12.27
C ASP A 110 18.33 7.91 13.14
N LEU A 111 17.07 7.74 12.71
CA LEU A 111 16.07 6.98 13.46
C LEU A 111 15.92 5.59 12.84
N GLY A 112 16.31 4.58 13.62
CA GLY A 112 16.13 3.18 13.26
C GLY A 112 14.68 2.88 12.86
N ASN A 113 14.52 2.23 11.71
CA ASN A 113 13.22 1.79 11.19
C ASN A 113 12.82 0.47 11.91
N GLU A 114 12.42 0.59 13.17
CA GLU A 114 11.92 -0.55 13.94
C GLU A 114 10.45 -0.83 13.61
N ASP A 115 10.07 -2.12 13.64
CA ASP A 115 8.68 -2.59 13.47
C ASP A 115 7.74 -1.87 14.46
N PHE A 116 6.59 -1.41 13.96
CA PHE A 116 5.58 -0.72 14.77
C PHE A 116 4.97 -1.64 15.85
N CYS A 117 4.93 -2.95 15.62
CA CYS A 117 4.51 -3.91 16.64
C CYS A 117 5.54 -4.08 17.77
N SER A 118 6.78 -3.58 17.65
CA SER A 118 7.79 -3.63 18.72
C SER A 118 7.38 -2.87 20.00
N LEU A 119 6.39 -1.98 19.90
CA LEU A 119 5.79 -1.27 21.04
C LEU A 119 4.82 -2.15 21.85
N ILE A 120 4.51 -3.34 21.37
CA ILE A 120 3.39 -4.15 21.84
C ILE A 120 3.91 -5.49 22.32
N HIS A 121 3.38 -5.97 23.45
CA HIS A 121 3.72 -7.29 23.95
C HIS A 121 3.29 -8.36 22.94
N TYR A 122 4.16 -9.34 22.67
CA TYR A 122 3.96 -10.32 21.59
C TYR A 122 2.60 -11.06 21.63
N ARG A 123 2.04 -11.27 22.83
CA ARG A 123 0.72 -11.91 23.02
C ARG A 123 -0.46 -11.08 22.50
N ASP A 124 -0.25 -9.77 22.33
CA ASP A 124 -1.26 -8.83 21.85
C ASP A 124 -1.09 -8.54 20.35
N ILE A 125 -0.22 -9.27 19.66
CA ILE A 125 -0.01 -9.20 18.22
C ILE A 125 -0.83 -10.31 17.55
N THR A 126 -1.76 -9.90 16.69
CA THR A 126 -2.50 -10.78 15.79
C THR A 126 -1.94 -10.62 14.40
N VAL A 127 -1.55 -11.72 13.76
CA VAL A 127 -1.03 -11.72 12.39
C VAL A 127 -2.10 -12.27 11.43
N MET A 128 -2.40 -11.52 10.36
CA MET A 128 -3.39 -11.92 9.35
C MET A 128 -2.70 -12.37 8.05
N TYR A 129 -2.68 -13.69 7.86
CA TYR A 129 -2.01 -14.36 6.73
C TYR A 129 -2.86 -14.51 5.47
N TYR A 130 -4.08 -13.98 5.44
CA TYR A 130 -4.99 -14.11 4.30
C TYR A 130 -5.36 -12.75 3.70
N SER A 131 -5.62 -12.72 2.39
CA SER A 131 -6.10 -11.54 1.67
C SER A 131 -7.39 -11.84 0.90
N PHE A 132 -8.34 -10.91 0.96
CA PHE A 132 -9.57 -10.95 0.17
C PHE A 132 -9.46 -10.18 -1.16
N ARG A 133 -8.30 -9.56 -1.44
CA ARG A 133 -8.17 -8.58 -2.51
C ARG A 133 -7.55 -9.14 -3.79
N TYR A 134 -6.36 -9.69 -3.69
CA TYR A 134 -5.62 -10.21 -4.84
C TYR A 134 -5.78 -11.72 -4.98
N GLY A 135 -5.59 -12.22 -6.19
CA GLY A 135 -5.72 -13.63 -6.52
C GLY A 135 -4.54 -14.50 -6.06
N PRO A 136 -4.61 -15.82 -6.30
CA PRO A 136 -3.59 -16.78 -5.89
C PRO A 136 -2.18 -16.47 -6.39
N THR A 137 -2.01 -15.87 -7.57
CA THR A 137 -0.66 -15.67 -8.16
C THR A 137 0.10 -14.54 -7.47
N VAL A 138 -0.59 -13.46 -7.07
CA VAL A 138 0.01 -12.43 -6.20
C VAL A 138 0.32 -13.02 -4.82
N ALA A 139 -0.55 -13.87 -4.27
CA ALA A 139 -0.28 -14.53 -2.99
C ALA A 139 0.95 -15.46 -3.06
N ALA A 140 1.10 -16.23 -4.14
CA ALA A 140 2.27 -17.08 -4.37
C ALA A 140 3.56 -16.26 -4.45
N HIS A 141 3.55 -15.11 -5.14
CA HIS A 141 4.70 -14.20 -5.16
C HIS A 141 5.05 -13.68 -3.76
N LEU A 142 4.06 -13.21 -3.00
CA LEU A 142 4.31 -12.70 -1.64
C LEU A 142 4.83 -13.79 -0.69
N ASN A 143 4.43 -15.07 -0.86
CA ASN A 143 5.04 -16.19 -0.13
C ASN A 143 6.54 -16.36 -0.41
N THR A 144 7.04 -15.98 -1.59
CA THR A 144 8.47 -16.05 -1.89
C THR A 144 9.25 -14.86 -1.33
N ALA A 145 8.56 -13.73 -1.12
CA ALA A 145 9.15 -12.50 -0.61
C ALA A 145 9.11 -12.41 0.93
N PHE A 146 8.12 -13.03 1.57
CA PHE A 146 7.89 -12.94 3.01
C PHE A 146 8.31 -14.20 3.74
N ASN A 147 8.72 -14.05 5.00
CA ASN A 147 9.11 -15.16 5.87
C ASN A 147 7.91 -15.87 6.53
N TYR A 148 6.71 -15.72 5.98
CA TYR A 148 5.46 -16.23 6.55
C TYR A 148 4.44 -16.57 5.46
N PRO A 149 3.47 -17.46 5.74
CA PRO A 149 2.54 -17.92 4.72
C PRO A 149 1.55 -16.83 4.31
N VAL A 150 1.26 -16.76 3.02
CA VAL A 150 0.34 -15.81 2.40
C VAL A 150 -0.74 -16.58 1.65
N PHE A 151 -2.00 -16.34 2.00
CA PHE A 151 -3.15 -17.02 1.41
C PHE A 151 -4.05 -16.01 0.69
N SER A 152 -4.45 -16.32 -0.55
CA SER A 152 -5.56 -15.62 -1.20
C SER A 152 -6.87 -16.36 -0.92
N LEU A 153 -7.91 -15.61 -0.55
CA LEU A 153 -9.28 -16.12 -0.42
C LEU A 153 -10.13 -15.81 -1.67
N ARG A 154 -9.52 -15.37 -2.78
CA ARG A 154 -10.24 -15.14 -4.03
C ARG A 154 -10.28 -16.40 -4.89
N ASN A 155 -11.43 -16.58 -5.53
CA ASN A 155 -11.67 -17.66 -6.48
C ASN A 155 -11.05 -17.37 -7.87
N GLU A 156 -10.75 -16.11 -8.15
CA GLU A 156 -10.26 -15.66 -9.45
C GLU A 156 -8.91 -15.00 -9.29
N ASP A 157 -8.05 -15.26 -10.26
CA ASP A 157 -6.76 -14.60 -10.33
C ASP A 157 -6.82 -13.28 -11.08
N MET A 158 -5.87 -12.40 -10.77
CA MET A 158 -5.74 -11.10 -11.41
C MET A 158 -5.13 -11.26 -12.80
N LYS A 159 -5.67 -10.55 -13.80
CA LYS A 159 -5.09 -10.56 -15.14
C LYS A 159 -3.88 -9.63 -15.21
N LEU A 160 -2.74 -10.18 -15.59
CA LEU A 160 -1.49 -9.46 -15.74
C LEU A 160 -1.22 -9.12 -17.21
N TYR A 161 -0.82 -7.89 -17.48
CA TYR A 161 -0.49 -7.42 -18.82
C TYR A 161 0.81 -6.63 -18.83
N TYR A 162 1.64 -6.87 -19.84
CA TYR A 162 2.88 -6.14 -20.07
C TYR A 162 2.78 -5.31 -21.35
N HIS A 163 3.24 -4.06 -21.27
CA HIS A 163 3.14 -3.09 -22.34
C HIS A 163 4.43 -2.27 -22.46
N ASN A 164 4.68 -1.74 -23.66
CA ASN A 164 5.72 -0.73 -23.80
C ASN A 164 5.21 0.59 -23.21
N LEU A 165 6.04 1.30 -22.42
CA LEU A 165 5.67 2.59 -21.87
C LEU A 165 5.37 3.64 -22.95
N ASP A 166 5.98 3.51 -24.13
CA ASP A 166 5.70 4.38 -25.28
C ASP A 166 4.25 4.25 -25.79
N GLU A 167 3.59 3.12 -25.52
CA GLU A 167 2.19 2.85 -25.88
C GLU A 167 1.21 3.41 -24.85
N PHE A 168 1.72 3.97 -23.75
CA PHE A 168 0.90 4.52 -22.68
C PHE A 168 0.23 5.83 -23.12
N GLY A 169 -1.08 5.78 -23.34
CA GLY A 169 -1.89 6.94 -23.67
C GLY A 169 -2.15 7.87 -22.48
N THR A 170 -2.68 9.06 -22.75
CA THR A 170 -3.02 10.07 -21.71
C THR A 170 -4.30 9.74 -20.93
N THR A 171 -5.14 8.85 -21.47
CA THR A 171 -6.45 8.48 -20.92
C THR A 171 -6.58 6.96 -20.78
N VAL A 172 -5.77 6.39 -19.89
CA VAL A 172 -5.88 4.97 -19.53
C VAL A 172 -6.80 4.82 -18.32
N GLU A 173 -7.78 3.92 -18.44
CA GLU A 173 -8.68 3.54 -17.35
C GLU A 173 -7.89 2.98 -16.15
N GLY A 174 -8.36 3.28 -14.93
CA GLY A 174 -7.77 2.78 -13.69
C GLY A 174 -6.91 3.81 -12.95
N VAL A 175 -6.12 3.32 -11.99
CA VAL A 175 -5.17 4.14 -11.24
C VAL A 175 -3.78 3.97 -11.83
N ASN A 176 -3.11 5.10 -12.11
CA ASN A 176 -1.77 5.14 -12.65
C ASN A 176 -0.78 5.33 -11.50
N LEU A 177 0.10 4.36 -11.29
CA LEU A 177 1.07 4.36 -10.19
C LEU A 177 2.49 4.38 -10.75
N THR A 178 3.35 5.17 -10.13
CA THR A 178 4.79 5.20 -10.41
C THR A 178 5.57 5.19 -9.10
N VAL A 179 6.89 4.98 -9.15
CA VAL A 179 7.68 4.82 -7.92
C VAL A 179 7.98 6.17 -7.26
N THR A 180 8.37 7.18 -8.04
CA THR A 180 8.88 8.46 -7.50
C THR A 180 7.97 9.65 -7.81
N GLU A 181 7.98 10.67 -6.95
CA GLU A 181 7.27 11.95 -7.19
C GLU A 181 7.79 12.67 -8.44
N LYS A 182 9.08 12.52 -8.77
CA LYS A 182 9.65 13.06 -10.01
C LYS A 182 8.96 12.47 -11.24
N SER A 183 8.62 11.18 -11.21
CA SER A 183 7.87 10.54 -12.28
C SER A 183 6.39 10.88 -12.27
N VAL A 184 5.78 11.10 -11.11
CA VAL A 184 4.44 11.68 -11.03
C VAL A 184 4.39 13.02 -11.78
N THR A 185 5.34 13.92 -11.50
CA THR A 185 5.42 15.23 -12.19
C THR A 185 5.56 15.06 -13.70
N HIS A 186 6.47 14.19 -14.14
CA HIS A 186 6.70 13.94 -15.57
C HIS A 186 5.44 13.44 -16.30
N PHE A 187 4.67 12.53 -15.70
CA PHE A 187 3.43 12.05 -16.29
C PHE A 187 2.32 13.10 -16.27
N LYS A 188 2.25 13.94 -15.23
CA LYS A 188 1.32 15.07 -15.18
C LYS A 188 1.60 16.10 -16.27
N GLU A 189 2.87 16.40 -16.53
CA GLU A 189 3.28 17.28 -17.65
C GLU A 189 2.87 16.73 -19.02
N ARG A 190 2.74 15.40 -19.15
CA ARG A 190 2.22 14.71 -20.34
C ARG A 190 0.70 14.54 -20.35
N ASN A 191 -0.03 15.22 -19.46
CA ASN A 191 -1.49 15.13 -19.31
C ASN A 191 -1.99 13.71 -18.98
N VAL A 192 -1.17 12.88 -18.32
CA VAL A 192 -1.65 11.61 -17.76
C VAL A 192 -2.48 11.91 -16.52
N ASN A 193 -3.75 11.54 -16.58
CA ASN A 193 -4.66 11.71 -15.46
C ASN A 193 -4.43 10.67 -14.36
N ASN A 194 -4.84 11.00 -13.13
CA ASN A 194 -4.87 10.07 -11.99
C ASN A 194 -3.54 9.36 -11.69
N VAL A 195 -2.41 10.02 -11.98
CA VAL A 195 -1.07 9.51 -11.65
C VAL A 195 -0.65 9.90 -10.24
N ARG A 196 -0.14 8.93 -9.48
CA ARG A 196 0.36 9.11 -8.10
C ARG A 196 1.49 8.11 -7.81
N THR A 197 2.16 8.28 -6.68
CA THR A 197 3.17 7.32 -6.24
C THR A 197 2.54 6.04 -5.72
N VAL A 198 3.26 4.92 -5.82
CA VAL A 198 2.85 3.66 -5.17
C VAL A 198 2.64 3.87 -3.67
N LYS A 199 3.55 4.57 -3.00
CA LYS A 199 3.45 4.91 -1.57
C LYS A 199 2.14 5.61 -1.22
N SER A 200 1.75 6.63 -1.99
CA SER A 200 0.48 7.36 -1.73
C SER A 200 -0.79 6.57 -2.09
N SER A 201 -0.65 5.39 -2.69
CA SER A 201 -1.76 4.48 -2.99
C SER A 201 -1.95 3.37 -1.95
N GLN A 202 -1.10 3.30 -0.92
CA GLN A 202 -1.24 2.35 0.18
C GLN A 202 -2.63 2.49 0.86
N GLY A 203 -3.14 1.40 1.42
CA GLY A 203 -4.56 1.26 1.78
C GLY A 203 -5.54 1.00 0.61
N GLN A 204 -5.37 1.65 -0.54
CA GLN A 204 -6.39 1.68 -1.61
C GLN A 204 -6.66 0.32 -2.27
N ASN A 205 -7.90 0.14 -2.75
CA ASN A 205 -8.33 -1.01 -3.55
C ASN A 205 -8.84 -0.53 -4.92
N CYS A 206 -8.32 -1.11 -6.01
CA CYS A 206 -8.62 -0.69 -7.37
C CYS A 206 -8.91 -1.89 -8.27
N SER A 207 -9.97 -1.84 -9.07
CA SER A 207 -10.23 -2.90 -10.07
C SER A 207 -9.08 -3.01 -11.08
N ARG A 208 -8.55 -1.86 -11.52
CA ARG A 208 -7.44 -1.77 -12.49
C ARG A 208 -6.33 -0.85 -11.99
N VAL A 209 -5.09 -1.34 -12.08
CA VAL A 209 -3.88 -0.57 -11.79
C VAL A 209 -2.94 -0.62 -12.99
N ASN A 210 -2.35 0.53 -13.32
CA ASN A 210 -1.29 0.65 -14.31
C ASN A 210 0.00 1.07 -13.59
N LEU A 211 0.97 0.17 -13.48
CA LEU A 211 2.31 0.45 -12.95
C LEU A 211 3.18 0.99 -14.07
N LEU A 212 3.69 2.21 -13.90
CA LEU A 212 4.51 2.91 -14.87
C LEU A 212 5.95 2.93 -14.35
N TYR A 213 6.84 2.21 -15.02
CA TYR A 213 8.26 2.15 -14.66
C TYR A 213 9.11 2.91 -15.67
N PHE A 214 9.59 4.08 -15.26
CA PHE A 214 10.56 4.85 -16.01
C PHE A 214 11.99 4.32 -15.74
N PRO A 215 12.92 4.34 -16.71
CA PRO A 215 14.28 3.82 -16.52
C PRO A 215 15.01 4.43 -15.32
N ARG A 216 14.79 5.72 -15.06
CA ARG A 216 15.38 6.43 -13.91
C ARG A 216 14.85 5.99 -12.54
N ASP A 217 13.70 5.32 -12.51
CA ASP A 217 13.06 4.84 -11.29
C ASP A 217 13.38 3.36 -11.01
N VAL A 218 14.09 2.67 -11.92
CA VAL A 218 14.36 1.23 -11.81
C VAL A 218 15.19 0.91 -10.58
N ASP A 219 16.20 1.73 -10.28
CA ASP A 219 17.02 1.51 -9.10
C ASP A 219 16.20 1.71 -7.81
N ALA A 220 15.25 2.65 -7.80
CA ALA A 220 14.31 2.81 -6.70
C ALA A 220 13.29 1.66 -6.63
N ALA A 221 12.83 1.14 -7.76
CA ALA A 221 11.93 -0.02 -7.81
C ALA A 221 12.59 -1.28 -7.26
N ILE A 222 13.89 -1.47 -7.55
CA ILE A 222 14.69 -2.61 -7.09
C ILE A 222 15.09 -2.45 -5.62
N GLN A 223 15.54 -1.26 -5.22
CA GLN A 223 15.96 -1.00 -3.83
C GLN A 223 14.79 -1.08 -2.84
N TYR A 224 13.58 -0.75 -3.28
CA TYR A 224 12.39 -0.75 -2.44
C TYR A 224 11.43 -1.84 -2.90
N HIS A 225 11.73 -3.10 -2.56
CA HIS A 225 10.86 -4.26 -2.82
C HIS A 225 9.41 -4.03 -2.38
N SER A 226 9.19 -3.27 -1.29
CA SER A 226 7.87 -2.87 -0.81
C SER A 226 7.03 -2.08 -1.82
N ASN A 227 7.66 -1.35 -2.76
CA ASN A 227 6.93 -0.66 -3.84
C ASN A 227 6.40 -1.62 -4.90
N GLY A 228 7.11 -2.71 -5.20
CA GLY A 228 6.57 -3.77 -6.07
C GLY A 228 5.35 -4.43 -5.43
N ILE A 229 5.46 -4.73 -4.13
CA ILE A 229 4.42 -5.35 -3.31
C ILE A 229 3.18 -4.46 -3.19
N VAL A 230 3.34 -3.19 -2.82
CA VAL A 230 2.22 -2.26 -2.69
C VAL A 230 1.55 -2.07 -4.05
N GLY A 231 2.34 -1.85 -5.11
CA GLY A 231 1.84 -1.63 -6.47
C GLY A 231 1.02 -2.80 -7.00
N ALA A 232 1.55 -4.03 -6.92
CA ALA A 232 0.84 -5.24 -7.36
C ALA A 232 -0.40 -5.53 -6.50
N SER A 233 -0.31 -5.32 -5.17
CA SER A 233 -1.41 -5.60 -4.24
C SER A 233 -2.52 -4.54 -4.23
N ARG A 234 -2.41 -3.47 -5.02
CA ARG A 234 -3.51 -2.50 -5.21
C ARG A 234 -4.55 -2.99 -6.20
N ALA A 235 -4.14 -3.79 -7.19
CA ALA A 235 -5.03 -4.29 -8.22
C ALA A 235 -5.86 -5.46 -7.72
N ARG A 236 -7.15 -5.41 -8.04
CA ARG A 236 -8.10 -6.49 -7.82
C ARG A 236 -8.19 -7.34 -9.09
N ASP A 237 -8.52 -6.75 -10.24
CA ASP A 237 -8.91 -7.53 -11.42
C ASP A 237 -7.87 -7.49 -12.55
N LYS A 238 -7.24 -6.33 -12.76
CA LYS A 238 -6.26 -6.13 -13.84
C LYS A 238 -5.04 -5.34 -13.36
N LEU A 239 -3.86 -5.89 -13.59
CA LEU A 239 -2.58 -5.21 -13.41
C LEU A 239 -1.89 -5.04 -14.75
N HIS A 240 -1.66 -3.80 -15.14
CA HIS A 240 -0.89 -3.46 -16.33
C HIS A 240 0.48 -2.94 -15.89
N ILE A 241 1.55 -3.49 -16.46
CA ILE A 241 2.92 -3.08 -16.20
C ILE A 241 3.47 -2.45 -17.49
N TYR A 242 3.76 -1.15 -17.45
CA TYR A 242 4.29 -0.38 -18.56
C TYR A 242 5.77 -0.09 -18.33
N LEU A 243 6.59 -0.45 -19.32
CA LEU A 243 8.05 -0.49 -19.20
C LEU A 243 8.70 0.18 -20.41
N GLU A 244 9.63 1.09 -20.20
CA GLU A 244 10.38 1.71 -21.30
C GLU A 244 11.56 0.80 -21.70
N LEU A 245 11.36 -0.03 -22.73
CA LEU A 245 12.34 -1.02 -23.18
C LEU A 245 13.32 -0.50 -24.26
N LYS A 246 13.04 0.64 -24.90
CA LYS A 246 13.76 1.10 -26.10
C LYS A 246 15.11 1.81 -25.85
N SER A 247 15.58 1.90 -24.61
CA SER A 247 16.88 2.51 -24.33
C SER A 247 18.02 1.56 -24.71
N LYS A 248 18.66 1.81 -25.87
CA LYS A 248 19.87 1.10 -26.30
C LYS A 248 20.99 1.31 -25.28
N SER A 249 21.36 0.23 -24.61
CA SER A 249 22.55 0.05 -23.75
C SER A 249 22.69 0.97 -22.51
N SER A 250 21.63 1.13 -21.70
CA SER A 250 21.80 1.66 -20.34
C SER A 250 21.77 0.53 -19.30
N LYS A 251 22.53 0.68 -18.20
CA LYS A 251 22.46 -0.20 -17.01
C LYS A 251 21.01 -0.34 -16.51
N HIS A 252 20.23 0.72 -16.61
CA HIS A 252 18.83 0.77 -16.21
C HIS A 252 17.94 -0.12 -17.09
N THR A 253 18.19 -0.20 -18.40
CA THR A 253 17.44 -1.11 -19.29
C THR A 253 17.68 -2.57 -18.92
N LYS A 254 18.92 -2.97 -18.63
CA LYS A 254 19.24 -4.34 -18.18
C LYS A 254 18.57 -4.69 -16.84
N ASN A 255 18.61 -3.74 -15.90
CA ASN A 255 17.93 -3.89 -14.61
C ASN A 255 16.41 -3.99 -14.78
N LEU A 256 15.83 -3.23 -15.72
CA LEU A 256 14.42 -3.28 -16.04
C LEU A 256 14.04 -4.63 -16.67
N THR A 257 14.80 -5.12 -17.66
CA THR A 257 14.59 -6.45 -18.25
C THR A 257 14.72 -7.55 -17.20
N ALA A 258 15.71 -7.50 -16.31
CA ALA A 258 15.82 -8.46 -15.21
C ALA A 258 14.63 -8.41 -14.25
N MET A 259 14.09 -7.21 -13.97
CA MET A 259 12.87 -7.05 -13.18
C MET A 259 11.65 -7.67 -13.89
N VAL A 260 11.55 -7.50 -15.22
CA VAL A 260 10.49 -8.12 -16.04
C VAL A 260 10.63 -9.63 -16.07
N ASP A 261 11.82 -10.16 -16.32
CA ASP A 261 12.09 -11.59 -16.36
C ASP A 261 11.77 -12.23 -15.01
N ASN A 262 12.16 -11.57 -13.91
CA ASN A 262 11.78 -11.97 -12.57
C ASN A 262 10.25 -11.97 -12.41
N TYR A 263 9.55 -10.88 -12.77
CA TYR A 263 8.08 -10.85 -12.65
C TYR A 263 7.41 -11.92 -13.53
N SER A 264 7.87 -12.12 -14.77
CA SER A 264 7.31 -13.07 -15.72
C SER A 264 7.48 -14.50 -15.23
N THR A 265 8.68 -14.83 -14.75
CA THR A 265 9.02 -16.12 -14.15
C THR A 265 8.23 -16.34 -12.85
N MET A 266 8.08 -15.30 -12.02
CA MET A 266 7.39 -15.38 -10.73
C MET A 266 5.87 -15.50 -10.85
N PHE A 267 5.27 -14.93 -11.90
CA PHE A 267 3.83 -14.96 -12.12
C PHE A 267 3.39 -16.05 -13.11
N ASP A 268 4.31 -16.89 -13.61
CA ASP A 268 4.07 -17.89 -14.67
C ASP A 268 3.34 -17.28 -15.88
N VAL A 269 3.72 -16.04 -16.22
CA VAL A 269 3.16 -15.31 -17.36
C VAL A 269 4.20 -15.28 -18.45
N VAL A 270 3.86 -15.89 -19.59
CA VAL A 270 4.64 -15.73 -20.82
C VAL A 270 4.49 -14.29 -21.28
N VAL A 271 5.49 -13.47 -21.00
CA VAL A 271 5.66 -12.21 -21.72
C VAL A 271 6.00 -12.59 -23.16
N PRO A 272 5.19 -12.19 -24.15
CA PRO A 272 5.54 -12.41 -25.54
C PRO A 272 6.95 -11.85 -25.74
N ASN A 273 7.89 -12.72 -26.09
CA ASN A 273 9.26 -12.32 -26.39
C ASN A 273 9.16 -11.36 -27.57
N THR A 274 9.17 -10.05 -27.31
CA THR A 274 9.33 -9.04 -28.34
C THR A 274 10.81 -8.91 -28.64
N SER A 275 11.43 -10.03 -29.01
CA SER A 275 12.83 -10.11 -29.42
C SER A 275 13.09 -9.50 -30.80
N ASP A 276 12.08 -8.87 -31.41
CA ASP A 276 12.18 -8.11 -32.65
C ASP A 276 12.03 -6.58 -32.41
N PHE A 277 12.82 -6.03 -31.49
CA PHE A 277 12.99 -4.56 -31.31
C PHE A 277 14.47 -4.13 -31.34
#